data_AF-A0AAN8IWX9-F1
#
_entry.id   AF-A0AAN8IWX9-F1
#
_cell.length_a   1.000
_cell.length_b   1.000
_cell.length_c   1.000
_cell.angle_alpha   90.00
_cell.angle_beta   90.00
_cell.angle_gamma   90.00
#
_symmetry.space_group_name_H-M   'P 1'
#
loop_
_entity.id
_entity.type
_entity.pdbx_description
1 polymer ?
#
loop_
_entity_poly.entity_id
_entity_poly.type
_entity_poly.pdbx_seq_one_letter_code
_entity_poly.pdbx_strand_id
1 'polypeptide(L)'
;MNIAVLKGILLAVMAFTTVLCGLIPLKLMQILAAKSGKVEKRASFIISLLSCFAGGVFLAVCFLDMMPDAYNSYDSWKTLSGFKSDYPFVPLLFSIGFFMVKIFEEIMGKFCGHEGYEDERRQHAATFVSAPEIEIHTCDDKQSEHSNMKIIKSLTFVVALMFHASLEGFAFGVQETTISVASLFCGIIVHKAVVSFSVGMRLAEAHPHRRWLVITLICVVALVTPIGGALGILLEDSAMNSQAKDAVTCVLLSLALGTFIYITFFEVS
;
A
#
# COMPACT_ATOMS: atom_id res chain seq x y z
N MET A 1 -20.81 -24.58 -1.20
CA MET A 1 -19.75 -24.05 -2.08
C MET A 1 -18.41 -24.50 -1.51
N ASN A 2 -17.48 -24.98 -2.34
CA ASN A 2 -16.13 -25.34 -1.87
C ASN A 2 -15.41 -24.07 -1.38
N ILE A 3 -14.74 -24.13 -0.22
CA ILE A 3 -14.05 -22.98 0.37
C ILE A 3 -12.96 -22.43 -0.55
N ALA A 4 -12.25 -23.29 -1.29
CA ALA A 4 -11.26 -22.85 -2.27
C ALA A 4 -11.88 -22.02 -3.41
N VAL A 5 -13.07 -22.43 -3.88
CA VAL A 5 -13.85 -21.68 -4.89
C VAL A 5 -14.33 -20.35 -4.31
N LEU A 6 -14.79 -20.33 -3.06
CA LEU A 6 -15.16 -19.09 -2.38
C LEU A 6 -13.97 -18.12 -2.33
N LYS A 7 -12.80 -18.57 -1.88
CA LYS A 7 -11.59 -17.75 -1.83
C LYS A 7 -11.20 -17.22 -3.21
N GLY A 8 -11.27 -18.06 -4.24
CA GLY A 8 -11.02 -17.64 -5.62
C GLY A 8 -11.95 -16.51 -6.09
N ILE A 9 -13.24 -16.60 -5.78
CA ILE A 9 -14.21 -15.54 -6.09
C ILE A 9 -13.88 -14.26 -5.30
N LEU A 10 -13.59 -14.38 -4.01
CA LEU A 10 -13.27 -13.23 -3.16
C LEU A 10 -11.97 -12.52 -3.60
N LEU A 11 -10.93 -13.26 -3.99
CA LEU A 11 -9.70 -12.70 -4.56
C LEU A 11 -9.96 -11.97 -5.88
N ALA A 12 -10.83 -12.51 -6.75
CA ALA A 12 -11.23 -11.83 -7.98
C ALA A 12 -11.99 -10.54 -7.69
N VAL A 13 -12.86 -10.52 -6.67
CA VAL A 13 -13.56 -9.32 -6.21
C VAL A 13 -12.58 -8.28 -5.66
N MET A 14 -11.59 -8.68 -4.86
CA MET A 14 -10.54 -7.77 -4.37
C MET A 14 -9.73 -7.14 -5.51
N ALA A 15 -9.35 -7.94 -6.51
CA ALA A 15 -8.64 -7.46 -7.69
C ALA A 15 -9.49 -6.45 -8.49
N PHE A 16 -10.76 -6.79 -8.71
CA PHE A 16 -11.71 -5.94 -9.42
C PHE A 16 -11.93 -4.61 -8.68
N THR A 17 -12.15 -4.65 -7.36
CA THR A 17 -12.27 -3.45 -6.52
C THR A 17 -11.01 -2.60 -6.59
N THR A 18 -9.83 -3.23 -6.57
CA THR A 18 -8.55 -2.52 -6.71
C THR A 18 -8.47 -1.78 -8.05
N VAL A 19 -8.78 -2.45 -9.16
CA VAL A 19 -8.77 -1.79 -10.48
C VAL A 19 -9.82 -0.68 -10.56
N LEU A 20 -11.06 -0.94 -10.13
CA LEU A 20 -12.11 0.08 -10.18
C LEU A 20 -11.76 1.31 -9.36
N CYS A 21 -11.45 1.14 -8.08
CA CYS A 21 -11.16 2.25 -7.18
C CYS A 21 -9.87 3.00 -7.58
N GLY A 22 -8.86 2.29 -8.09
CA GLY A 22 -7.60 2.89 -8.52
C GLY A 22 -7.71 3.69 -9.83
N LEU A 23 -8.63 3.34 -10.72
CA LEU A 23 -8.85 4.06 -11.98
C LEU A 23 -9.78 5.29 -11.82
N ILE A 24 -10.57 5.38 -10.74
CA ILE A 24 -11.44 6.55 -10.47
C ILE A 24 -10.64 7.87 -10.44
N PRO A 25 -9.51 7.99 -9.70
CA PRO A 25 -8.69 9.19 -9.67
C PRO A 25 -8.19 9.66 -11.03
N LEU A 26 -7.90 8.74 -11.97
CA LEU A 26 -7.48 9.11 -13.33
C LEU A 26 -8.56 9.88 -14.07
N LYS A 27 -9.83 9.48 -13.94
CA LYS A 27 -10.96 10.19 -14.52
C LYS A 27 -11.20 11.52 -13.82
N LEU A 28 -11.08 11.55 -12.50
CA LEU A 28 -11.18 12.78 -11.70
C LEU A 28 -10.15 13.83 -12.18
N MET A 29 -8.89 13.43 -12.32
CA MET A 29 -7.82 14.31 -12.79
C MET A 29 -8.03 14.80 -14.23
N GLN A 30 -8.59 13.96 -15.11
CA GLN A 30 -8.96 14.37 -16.48
C GLN A 30 -10.06 15.43 -16.50
N ILE A 31 -11.09 15.27 -15.67
CA ILE A 31 -12.21 16.21 -15.58
C ILE A 31 -11.73 17.56 -15.04
N LEU A 32 -10.83 17.53 -14.05
CA LEU A 32 -10.23 18.74 -13.48
C LEU A 32 -9.33 19.46 -14.49
N ALA A 33 -8.51 18.73 -15.25
CA ALA A 33 -7.63 19.29 -16.27
C ALA A 33 -8.38 19.88 -17.49
N ALA A 34 -9.56 19.33 -17.83
CA ALA A 34 -10.35 19.81 -18.97
C ALA A 34 -11.06 21.17 -18.73
N LYS A 35 -11.14 21.64 -17.48
CA LYS A 35 -11.80 22.91 -17.13
C LYS A 35 -10.75 24.02 -16.94
N SER A 36 -10.57 24.87 -17.95
CA SER A 36 -9.63 26.01 -17.94
C SER A 36 -10.17 27.25 -17.18
N GLY A 37 -9.32 27.93 -16.38
CA GLY A 37 -9.63 29.21 -15.70
C GLY A 37 -9.41 29.20 -14.18
N LYS A 38 -10.17 30.03 -13.41
CA LYS A 38 -10.21 30.10 -11.91
C LYS A 38 -10.33 28.73 -11.20
N VAL A 39 -10.60 27.67 -11.95
CA VAL A 39 -10.69 26.26 -11.54
C VAL A 39 -9.32 25.65 -11.23
N GLU A 40 -8.22 26.13 -11.81
CA GLU A 40 -6.87 25.56 -11.55
C GLU A 40 -6.46 25.72 -10.08
N LYS A 41 -6.63 26.92 -9.51
CA LYS A 41 -6.41 27.15 -8.06
C LYS A 41 -7.31 26.28 -7.18
N ARG A 42 -8.55 26.00 -7.63
CA ARG A 42 -9.47 25.09 -6.92
C ARG A 42 -9.03 23.65 -7.05
N ALA A 43 -8.47 23.23 -8.18
CA ALA A 43 -7.95 21.88 -8.39
C ALA A 43 -6.75 21.59 -7.49
N SER A 44 -5.78 22.51 -7.39
CA SER A 44 -4.64 22.36 -6.47
C SER A 44 -5.09 22.28 -5.00
N PHE A 45 -6.09 23.09 -4.61
CA PHE A 45 -6.67 23.02 -3.27
C PHE A 45 -7.38 21.68 -3.01
N ILE A 46 -8.16 21.18 -3.98
CA ILE A 46 -8.83 19.88 -3.89
C ILE A 46 -7.80 18.75 -3.78
N ILE A 47 -6.73 18.78 -4.57
CA ILE A 47 -5.66 17.76 -4.53
C ILE A 47 -4.95 17.76 -3.18
N SER A 48 -4.67 18.93 -2.61
CA SER A 48 -4.09 19.05 -1.26
C SER A 48 -5.02 18.49 -0.17
N LEU A 49 -6.32 18.83 -0.23
CA LEU A 49 -7.31 18.28 0.70
C LEU A 49 -7.45 16.76 0.57
N LEU A 50 -7.46 16.25 -0.67
CA LEU A 50 -7.55 14.82 -0.93
C LEU A 50 -6.29 14.07 -0.47
N SER A 51 -5.11 14.67 -0.59
CA SER A 51 -3.86 14.09 -0.10
C SER A 51 -3.82 14.05 1.43
N CYS A 52 -4.23 15.14 2.10
CA CYS A 52 -4.36 15.17 3.56
C CYS A 52 -5.40 14.17 4.06
N PHE A 53 -6.55 14.11 3.38
CA PHE A 53 -7.59 13.13 3.67
C PHE A 53 -7.06 11.70 3.49
N ALA A 54 -6.37 11.40 2.39
CA ALA A 54 -5.79 10.08 2.13
C ALA A 54 -4.83 9.65 3.25
N GLY A 55 -3.95 10.54 3.73
CA GLY A 55 -3.07 10.26 4.86
C GLY A 55 -3.86 9.93 6.14
N GLY A 56 -4.92 10.69 6.44
CA GLY A 56 -5.81 10.42 7.56
C GLY A 56 -6.54 9.06 7.45
N VAL A 57 -7.04 8.70 6.27
CA VAL A 57 -7.70 7.40 6.08
C VAL A 57 -6.70 6.25 6.16
N PHE A 58 -5.48 6.40 5.64
CA PHE A 58 -4.42 5.38 5.78
C PHE A 58 -4.07 5.14 7.23
N LEU A 59 -3.94 6.21 8.02
CA LEU A 59 -3.71 6.11 9.46
C LEU A 59 -4.89 5.44 10.18
N ALA A 60 -6.12 5.75 9.80
CA ALA A 60 -7.31 5.10 10.33
C ALA A 60 -7.34 3.59 10.00
N VAL A 61 -7.02 3.20 8.77
CA VAL A 61 -6.90 1.79 8.36
C VAL A 61 -5.81 1.08 9.18
N CYS A 62 -4.65 1.72 9.38
CA CYS A 62 -3.57 1.13 10.21
C CYS A 62 -4.08 0.77 11.60
N PHE A 63 -4.74 1.71 12.29
CA PHE A 63 -5.08 1.54 13.71
C PHE A 63 -6.42 0.88 13.99
N LEU A 64 -7.40 1.04 13.10
CA LEU A 64 -8.77 0.57 13.34
C LEU A 64 -9.11 -0.73 12.62
N ASP A 65 -8.33 -1.11 11.61
CA ASP A 65 -8.57 -2.32 10.81
C ASP A 65 -7.38 -3.29 10.98
N MET A 66 -6.20 -2.91 10.48
CA MET A 66 -5.05 -3.80 10.44
C MET A 66 -4.48 -4.16 11.83
N MET A 67 -4.40 -3.18 12.73
CA MET A 67 -3.86 -3.42 14.07
C MET A 67 -4.74 -4.37 14.89
N PRO A 68 -6.07 -4.16 15.00
CA PRO A 68 -6.97 -5.12 15.63
C PRO A 68 -6.88 -6.52 15.00
N ASP A 69 -6.83 -6.62 13.68
CA ASP A 69 -6.71 -7.91 13.00
C ASP A 69 -5.42 -8.66 13.35
N ALA A 70 -4.29 -7.95 13.44
CA ALA A 70 -3.03 -8.54 13.88
C ALA A 70 -3.10 -9.04 15.34
N TYR A 71 -3.71 -8.27 16.24
CA TYR A 71 -3.91 -8.69 17.64
C TYR A 71 -4.90 -9.87 17.77
N ASN A 72 -6.01 -9.84 17.04
CA ASN A 72 -7.00 -10.92 17.03
C ASN A 72 -6.40 -12.24 16.50
N SER A 73 -5.57 -12.16 15.46
CA SER A 73 -4.85 -13.31 14.93
C SER A 73 -3.82 -13.84 15.93
N TYR A 74 -3.09 -12.96 16.62
CA TYR A 74 -2.17 -13.35 17.69
C TYR A 74 -2.88 -14.03 18.86
N ASP A 75 -4.02 -13.51 19.33
CA ASP A 75 -4.78 -14.09 20.43
C ASP A 75 -5.36 -15.47 20.07
N SER A 76 -5.80 -15.64 18.82
CA SER A 76 -6.25 -16.94 18.28
C SER A 76 -5.11 -17.96 18.30
N TRP A 77 -3.91 -17.57 17.84
CA TRP A 77 -2.72 -18.42 17.91
C TRP A 77 -2.26 -18.72 19.35
N LYS A 78 -2.29 -17.72 20.23
CA LYS A 78 -1.86 -17.82 21.64
C LYS A 78 -2.74 -18.79 22.42
N THR A 79 -4.06 -18.72 22.22
CA THR A 79 -5.02 -19.62 22.87
C THR A 79 -4.87 -21.06 22.39
N LEU A 80 -4.62 -21.28 21.10
CA LEU A 80 -4.45 -22.61 20.53
C LEU A 80 -3.11 -23.27 20.91
N SER A 81 -2.04 -22.48 21.02
CA SER A 81 -0.71 -22.96 21.39
C SER A 81 -0.50 -23.18 22.89
N GLY A 82 -1.41 -22.67 23.74
CA GLY A 82 -1.23 -22.67 25.20
C GLY A 82 -0.08 -21.78 25.67
N PHE A 83 0.46 -20.92 24.81
CA PHE A 83 1.64 -20.12 25.07
C PHE A 83 1.31 -18.93 25.98
N LYS A 84 1.84 -18.93 27.21
CA LYS A 84 1.69 -17.80 28.12
C LYS A 84 2.94 -16.93 28.06
N SER A 85 2.82 -15.81 27.38
CA SER A 85 3.82 -14.74 27.39
C SER A 85 3.13 -13.38 27.39
N ASP A 86 3.68 -12.48 28.19
CA ASP A 86 3.30 -11.07 28.27
C ASP A 86 4.12 -10.21 27.29
N TYR A 87 5.00 -10.84 26.50
CA TYR A 87 5.82 -10.13 25.52
C TYR A 87 4.98 -9.62 24.33
N PRO A 88 5.16 -8.36 23.89
CA PRO A 88 4.38 -7.77 22.80
C PRO A 88 4.88 -8.22 21.42
N PHE A 89 4.52 -9.45 21.01
CA PHE A 89 4.94 -10.01 19.71
C PHE A 89 4.39 -9.25 18.51
N VAL A 90 3.13 -8.80 18.55
CA VAL A 90 2.53 -8.01 17.44
C VAL A 90 3.35 -6.72 17.22
N PRO A 91 3.67 -5.93 18.26
CA PRO A 91 4.61 -4.81 18.14
C PRO A 91 5.99 -5.14 17.56
N LEU A 92 6.59 -6.24 17.99
CA LEU A 92 7.88 -6.69 17.45
C LEU A 92 7.78 -7.01 15.95
N LEU A 93 6.77 -7.79 15.56
CA LEU A 93 6.58 -8.24 14.18
C LEU A 93 6.23 -7.08 13.25
N PHE A 94 5.37 -6.14 13.65
CA PHE A 94 5.14 -4.96 12.81
C PHE A 94 6.41 -4.09 12.72
N SER A 95 7.21 -3.98 13.79
CA SER A 95 8.47 -3.24 13.73
C SER A 95 9.44 -3.86 12.71
N ILE A 96 9.49 -5.19 12.65
CA ILE A 96 10.25 -5.92 11.61
C ILE A 96 9.70 -5.59 10.22
N GLY A 97 8.38 -5.63 10.02
CA GLY A 97 7.75 -5.28 8.74
C GLY A 97 8.05 -3.84 8.29
N PHE A 98 8.02 -2.90 9.23
CA PHE A 98 8.38 -1.50 8.99
C PHE A 98 9.82 -1.34 8.51
N PHE A 99 10.79 -1.94 9.22
CA PHE A 99 12.19 -1.88 8.82
C PHE A 99 12.47 -2.64 7.54
N MET A 100 11.68 -3.66 7.23
CA MET A 100 11.82 -4.40 5.98
C MET A 100 11.60 -3.51 4.76
N VAL A 101 10.53 -2.69 4.75
CA VAL A 101 10.30 -1.74 3.65
C VAL A 101 11.40 -0.69 3.60
N LYS A 102 11.85 -0.18 4.75
CA LYS A 102 12.95 0.78 4.80
C LYS A 102 14.24 0.24 4.18
N ILE A 103 14.61 -1.01 4.50
CA ILE A 103 15.78 -1.67 3.93
C ILE A 103 15.59 -1.84 2.42
N PHE A 104 14.39 -2.22 2.00
CA PHE A 104 14.07 -2.39 0.59
C PHE A 104 14.19 -1.06 -0.19
N GLU A 105 13.66 0.04 0.34
CA GLU A 105 13.81 1.39 -0.22
C GLU A 105 15.28 1.80 -0.33
N GLU A 106 16.08 1.60 0.72
CA GLU A 106 17.51 1.92 0.72
C GLU A 106 18.27 1.11 -0.34
N ILE A 107 17.91 -0.16 -0.51
CA ILE A 107 18.47 -1.03 -1.55
C ILE A 107 18.11 -0.49 -2.94
N MET A 108 16.84 -0.16 -3.19
CA MET A 108 16.41 0.42 -4.48
C MET A 108 17.09 1.76 -4.76
N GLY A 109 17.22 2.62 -3.74
CA GLY A 109 17.93 3.90 -3.85
C GLY A 109 19.40 3.73 -4.25
N LYS A 110 20.09 2.73 -3.68
CA LYS A 110 21.48 2.42 -4.04
C LYS A 110 21.61 1.86 -5.45
N PHE A 111 20.70 1.00 -5.88
CA PHE A 111 20.72 0.43 -7.24
C PHE A 111 20.33 1.45 -8.32
N CYS A 112 19.50 2.44 -7.99
CA CYS A 112 19.00 3.45 -8.95
C CYS A 112 19.82 4.75 -9.03
N GLY A 113 20.96 4.85 -8.35
CA GLY A 113 21.88 5.99 -8.46
C GLY A 113 21.70 7.04 -7.36
N HIS A 114 22.75 7.18 -6.56
CA HIS A 114 22.90 8.13 -5.47
C HIS A 114 23.20 9.52 -6.03
N GLU A 115 22.22 10.43 -6.07
CA GLU A 115 22.49 11.89 -6.01
C GLU A 115 21.25 12.79 -5.79
N GLY A 116 20.01 12.30 -5.97
CA GLY A 116 18.81 13.17 -5.85
C GLY A 116 17.76 12.79 -4.78
N TYR A 117 17.91 11.67 -4.06
CA TYR A 117 16.86 11.17 -3.15
C TYR A 117 16.88 11.80 -1.76
N GLU A 118 18.05 12.19 -1.24
CA GLU A 118 18.18 12.83 0.08
C GLU A 118 17.82 14.33 0.06
N ASP A 119 18.04 15.03 -1.05
CA ASP A 119 17.87 16.48 -1.15
C ASP A 119 16.39 16.90 -1.15
N GLU A 120 15.51 16.14 -1.80
CA GLU A 120 14.05 16.43 -1.78
C GLU A 120 13.39 16.11 -0.43
N ARG A 121 13.91 15.13 0.34
CA ARG A 121 13.40 14.85 1.69
C ARG A 121 13.64 16.03 2.64
N ARG A 122 14.72 16.78 2.44
CA ARG A 122 14.99 18.07 3.10
C ARG A 122 14.08 19.20 2.58
N GLN A 123 13.76 19.25 1.29
CA GLN A 123 12.86 20.26 0.72
C GLN A 123 11.40 20.12 1.18
N HIS A 124 10.89 18.90 1.37
CA HIS A 124 9.54 18.70 1.94
C HIS A 124 9.45 19.15 3.41
N ALA A 125 10.54 19.03 4.19
CA ALA A 125 10.63 19.61 5.53
C ALA A 125 10.82 21.14 5.51
N ALA A 126 11.52 21.69 4.50
CA ALA A 126 11.79 23.13 4.36
C ALA A 126 10.61 23.94 3.77
N THR A 127 9.66 23.28 3.09
CA THR A 127 8.46 23.93 2.52
C THR A 127 7.56 24.58 3.59
N PHE A 128 7.70 24.20 4.86
CA PHE A 128 7.01 24.88 5.97
C PHE A 128 7.66 26.20 6.41
N VAL A 129 8.84 26.58 5.91
CA VAL A 129 9.63 27.70 6.49
C VAL A 129 10.08 28.80 5.51
N SER A 130 9.90 28.75 4.19
CA SER A 130 10.40 29.89 3.36
C SER A 130 9.58 30.27 2.12
N ALA A 131 9.42 31.59 1.97
CA ALA A 131 8.79 32.36 0.91
C ALA A 131 9.71 32.47 -0.35
N PRO A 132 9.28 33.12 -1.45
CA PRO A 132 9.73 32.81 -2.80
C PRO A 132 11.13 33.33 -3.12
N GLU A 133 11.91 32.55 -3.87
CA GLU A 133 13.11 33.07 -4.53
C GLU A 133 13.17 32.63 -6.00
N ILE A 134 13.69 33.54 -6.82
CA ILE A 134 13.58 33.62 -8.28
C ILE A 134 14.72 32.84 -8.97
N GLU A 135 14.34 32.15 -10.04
CA GLU A 135 15.05 31.58 -11.20
C GLU A 135 16.60 31.51 -11.27
N ILE A 136 17.14 30.34 -11.65
CA ILE A 136 18.24 30.22 -12.62
C ILE A 136 17.99 29.03 -13.59
N HIS A 137 17.94 29.37 -14.88
CA HIS A 137 17.91 28.48 -16.05
C HIS A 137 19.13 27.52 -16.09
N THR A 138 18.88 26.21 -16.05
CA THR A 138 19.76 25.17 -16.61
C THR A 138 18.86 24.08 -17.21
N CYS A 139 18.50 24.24 -18.48
CA CYS A 139 17.41 23.54 -19.14
C CYS A 139 17.96 22.62 -20.24
N ASP A 140 18.33 21.39 -19.86
CA ASP A 140 18.08 20.17 -20.65
C ASP A 140 18.41 18.91 -19.84
N ASP A 141 19.51 18.91 -19.06
CA ASP A 141 19.89 17.76 -18.22
C ASP A 141 18.94 17.56 -17.01
N LYS A 142 18.57 18.66 -16.32
CA LYS A 142 17.71 18.61 -15.12
C LYS A 142 16.29 18.09 -15.36
N GLN A 143 15.76 18.24 -16.58
CA GLN A 143 14.40 17.80 -16.90
C GLN A 143 14.32 16.28 -17.09
N SER A 144 15.40 15.66 -17.57
CA SER A 144 15.54 14.20 -17.65
C SER A 144 15.70 13.57 -16.26
N GLU A 145 16.54 14.16 -15.40
CA GLU A 145 16.75 13.69 -14.03
C GLU A 145 15.50 13.82 -13.16
N HIS A 146 14.80 14.96 -13.22
CA HIS A 146 13.57 15.18 -12.46
C HIS A 146 12.42 14.24 -12.90
N SER A 147 12.34 13.90 -14.20
CA SER A 147 11.39 12.88 -14.66
C SER A 147 11.76 11.48 -14.16
N ASN A 148 13.05 11.13 -14.13
CA ASN A 148 13.53 9.83 -13.67
C ASN A 148 13.32 9.67 -12.16
N MET A 149 13.58 10.71 -11.37
CA MET A 149 13.34 10.73 -9.92
C MET A 149 11.87 10.46 -9.59
N LYS A 150 10.93 11.11 -10.29
CA LYS A 150 9.49 10.86 -10.10
C LYS A 150 9.08 9.42 -10.42
N ILE A 151 9.70 8.82 -11.43
CA ILE A 151 9.47 7.42 -11.79
C ILE A 151 10.02 6.49 -10.71
N ILE A 152 11.25 6.73 -10.24
CA ILE A 152 11.89 5.92 -9.18
C ILE A 152 11.06 5.99 -7.88
N LYS A 153 10.60 7.18 -7.49
CA LYS A 153 9.70 7.35 -6.33
C LYS A 153 8.40 6.57 -6.48
N SER A 154 7.77 6.68 -7.65
CA SER A 154 6.53 5.94 -7.94
C SER A 154 6.75 4.43 -7.98
N LEU A 155 7.89 3.98 -8.50
CA LEU A 155 8.25 2.57 -8.55
C LEU A 155 8.51 2.02 -7.15
N THR A 156 9.29 2.74 -6.33
CA THR A 156 9.59 2.36 -4.94
C THR A 156 8.30 2.22 -4.14
N PHE A 157 7.42 3.22 -4.22
CA PHE A 157 6.08 3.20 -3.63
C PHE A 157 5.24 2.00 -4.09
N VAL A 158 5.19 1.74 -5.41
CA VAL A 158 4.43 0.60 -5.95
C VAL A 158 5.02 -0.72 -5.46
N VAL A 159 6.34 -0.88 -5.43
CA VAL A 159 6.96 -2.13 -4.99
C VAL A 159 6.76 -2.35 -3.48
N ALA A 160 6.83 -1.31 -2.66
CA ALA A 160 6.48 -1.40 -1.24
C ALA A 160 5.03 -1.88 -1.04
N LEU A 161 4.10 -1.33 -1.82
CA LEU A 161 2.70 -1.76 -1.85
C LEU A 161 2.51 -3.18 -2.38
N MET A 162 3.27 -3.61 -3.38
CA MET A 162 3.27 -4.99 -3.85
C MET A 162 3.73 -5.93 -2.74
N PHE A 163 4.77 -5.57 -1.99
CA PHE A 163 5.20 -6.38 -0.87
C PHE A 163 4.10 -6.50 0.20
N HIS A 164 3.52 -5.37 0.62
CA HIS A 164 2.39 -5.34 1.55
C HIS A 164 1.20 -6.20 1.08
N ALA A 165 0.72 -5.99 -0.15
CA ALA A 165 -0.44 -6.67 -0.70
C ALA A 165 -0.21 -8.19 -0.90
N SER A 166 1.05 -8.61 -1.02
CA SER A 166 1.42 -10.02 -1.12
C SER A 166 1.30 -10.75 0.22
N LEU A 167 1.73 -10.12 1.32
CA LEU A 167 1.62 -10.65 2.68
C LEU A 167 0.15 -10.81 3.09
N GLU A 168 -0.63 -9.77 2.84
CA GLU A 168 -2.07 -9.72 3.12
C GLU A 168 -2.83 -10.77 2.30
N GLY A 169 -2.54 -10.86 0.99
CA GLY A 169 -3.14 -11.88 0.12
C GLY A 169 -2.80 -13.30 0.57
N PHE A 170 -1.55 -13.56 0.95
CA PHE A 170 -1.14 -14.85 1.47
C PHE A 170 -1.87 -15.20 2.77
N ALA A 171 -1.92 -14.27 3.73
CA ALA A 171 -2.64 -14.46 4.99
C ALA A 171 -4.12 -14.79 4.77
N PHE A 172 -4.75 -14.15 3.78
CA PHE A 172 -6.10 -14.46 3.34
C PHE A 172 -6.22 -15.87 2.74
N GLY A 173 -5.27 -16.26 1.90
CA GLY A 173 -5.25 -17.57 1.25
C GLY A 173 -5.20 -18.74 2.24
N VAL A 174 -4.47 -18.59 3.37
CA VAL A 174 -4.26 -19.64 4.37
C VAL A 174 -5.48 -19.91 5.28
N GLN A 175 -6.50 -19.04 5.28
CA GLN A 175 -7.64 -19.14 6.21
C GLN A 175 -8.54 -20.36 5.99
N GLU A 176 -8.63 -21.28 6.94
CA GLU A 176 -9.34 -22.56 6.72
C GLU A 176 -10.85 -22.55 6.99
N THR A 177 -11.35 -21.55 7.72
CA THR A 177 -12.79 -21.48 8.04
C THR A 177 -13.48 -20.40 7.22
N THR A 178 -14.72 -20.66 6.81
CA THR A 178 -15.56 -19.69 6.11
C THR A 178 -15.76 -18.40 6.92
N ILE A 179 -15.80 -18.50 8.25
CA ILE A 179 -15.98 -17.35 9.15
C ILE A 179 -14.71 -16.49 9.14
N SER A 180 -13.53 -17.10 9.28
CA SER A 180 -12.25 -16.38 9.23
C SER A 180 -12.04 -15.74 7.85
N VAL A 181 -12.33 -16.46 6.77
CA VAL A 181 -12.30 -15.95 5.39
C VAL A 181 -13.22 -14.74 5.23
N ALA A 182 -14.46 -14.84 5.70
CA ALA A 182 -15.44 -13.76 5.56
C ALA A 182 -15.08 -12.53 6.41
N SER A 183 -14.62 -12.75 7.66
CA SER A 183 -14.19 -11.67 8.55
C SER A 183 -13.01 -10.91 7.97
N LEU A 184 -11.97 -11.63 7.55
CA LEU A 184 -10.78 -11.04 6.98
C LEU A 184 -11.08 -10.36 5.63
N PHE A 185 -11.94 -10.96 4.79
CA PHE A 185 -12.41 -10.31 3.55
C PHE A 185 -13.09 -8.97 3.80
N CYS A 186 -13.93 -8.87 4.83
CA CYS A 186 -14.67 -7.65 5.14
C CYS A 186 -13.74 -6.47 5.50
N GLY A 187 -12.70 -6.73 6.31
CA GLY A 187 -11.65 -5.72 6.57
C GLY A 187 -10.90 -5.37 5.28
N ILE A 188 -10.42 -6.40 4.58
CA ILE A 188 -9.66 -6.29 3.33
C ILE A 188 -10.36 -5.45 2.26
N ILE A 189 -11.63 -5.71 1.98
CA ILE A 189 -12.30 -5.06 0.86
C ILE A 189 -12.46 -3.55 1.10
N VAL A 190 -12.70 -3.14 2.35
CA VAL A 190 -12.84 -1.73 2.73
C VAL A 190 -11.48 -1.04 2.61
N HIS A 191 -10.42 -1.61 3.20
CA HIS A 191 -9.13 -0.98 3.12
C HIS A 191 -8.54 -1.02 1.70
N LYS A 192 -8.77 -2.06 0.90
CA LYS A 192 -8.33 -2.08 -0.49
C LYS A 192 -9.00 -1.03 -1.37
N ALA A 193 -10.29 -0.78 -1.16
CA ALA A 193 -10.99 0.27 -1.91
C ALA A 193 -10.36 1.65 -1.66
N VAL A 194 -10.13 1.97 -0.38
CA VAL A 194 -9.48 3.22 0.03
C VAL A 194 -8.04 3.30 -0.46
N VAL A 195 -7.24 2.27 -0.18
CA VAL A 195 -5.82 2.24 -0.54
C VAL A 195 -5.66 2.38 -2.05
N SER A 196 -6.42 1.63 -2.84
CA SER A 196 -6.33 1.70 -4.29
C SER A 196 -6.70 3.10 -4.83
N PHE A 197 -7.74 3.72 -4.28
CA PHE A 197 -8.11 5.08 -4.64
C PHE A 197 -6.97 6.09 -4.35
N SER A 198 -6.36 6.04 -3.17
CA SER A 198 -5.25 6.93 -2.82
C SER A 198 -3.99 6.67 -3.66
N VAL A 199 -3.67 5.41 -3.93
CA VAL A 199 -2.57 5.00 -4.83
C VAL A 199 -2.80 5.55 -6.23
N GLY A 200 -4.00 5.37 -6.78
CA GLY A 200 -4.37 5.88 -8.09
C GLY A 200 -4.26 7.41 -8.16
N MET A 201 -4.61 8.11 -7.08
CA MET A 201 -4.50 9.56 -7.00
C MET A 201 -3.04 10.04 -7.00
N ARG A 202 -2.20 9.49 -6.13
CA ARG A 202 -0.76 9.82 -6.07
C ARG A 202 -0.08 9.57 -7.41
N LEU A 203 -0.39 8.45 -8.04
CA LEU A 203 0.24 8.07 -9.30
C LEU A 203 -0.28 8.90 -10.49
N ALA A 204 -1.56 9.27 -10.49
CA ALA A 204 -2.13 10.19 -11.49
C ALA A 204 -1.60 11.62 -11.34
N GLU A 205 -1.34 12.07 -10.11
CA GLU A 205 -0.72 13.35 -9.79
C GLU A 205 0.77 13.38 -10.19
N ALA A 206 1.51 12.31 -9.91
CA ALA A 206 2.94 12.20 -10.25
C ALA A 206 3.18 12.13 -11.78
N HIS A 207 2.27 11.49 -12.53
CA HIS A 207 2.43 11.21 -13.97
C HIS A 207 1.22 11.65 -14.83
N PRO A 208 0.87 12.96 -14.88
CA PRO A 208 -0.35 13.45 -15.54
C PRO A 208 -0.38 13.17 -17.05
N HIS A 209 0.79 13.13 -17.70
CA HIS A 209 0.93 12.89 -19.14
C HIS A 209 1.11 11.41 -19.51
N ARG A 210 1.42 10.51 -18.54
CA ARG A 210 1.72 9.08 -18.79
C ARG A 210 0.64 8.16 -18.23
N ARG A 211 -0.60 8.40 -18.63
CA ARG A 211 -1.78 7.64 -18.11
C ARG A 211 -1.66 6.13 -18.27
N TRP A 212 -1.06 5.67 -19.36
CA TRP A 212 -0.81 4.24 -19.60
C TRP A 212 0.09 3.63 -18.53
N LEU A 213 1.14 4.33 -18.09
CA LEU A 213 2.01 3.90 -16.99
C LEU A 213 1.20 3.77 -15.69
N VAL A 214 0.32 4.73 -15.40
CA VAL A 214 -0.55 4.69 -14.21
C VAL A 214 -1.48 3.49 -14.23
N ILE A 215 -2.16 3.26 -15.37
CA ILE A 215 -3.04 2.11 -15.56
C ILE A 215 -2.27 0.80 -15.38
N THR A 216 -1.09 0.66 -16.00
CA THR A 216 -0.27 -0.54 -15.88
C THR A 216 0.13 -0.81 -14.43
N LEU A 217 0.59 0.19 -13.69
CA LEU A 217 0.99 0.03 -12.29
C LEU A 217 -0.19 -0.35 -11.38
N ILE A 218 -1.37 0.26 -11.58
CA ILE A 218 -2.59 -0.13 -10.84
C ILE A 218 -2.97 -1.58 -11.14
N CYS A 219 -2.92 -2.00 -12.41
CA CYS A 219 -3.18 -3.38 -12.79
C CYS A 219 -2.16 -4.35 -12.17
N VAL A 220 -0.88 -3.99 -12.13
CA VAL A 220 0.16 -4.79 -11.45
C VAL A 220 -0.17 -4.95 -9.97
N VAL A 221 -0.47 -3.87 -9.26
CA VAL A 221 -0.86 -3.92 -7.83
C VAL A 221 -2.10 -4.80 -7.62
N ALA A 222 -3.11 -4.70 -8.49
CA ALA A 222 -4.33 -5.49 -8.38
C ALA A 222 -4.12 -7.01 -8.52
N LEU A 223 -3.09 -7.45 -9.23
CA LEU A 223 -2.77 -8.87 -9.42
C LEU A 223 -2.00 -9.47 -8.24
N VAL A 224 -1.34 -8.65 -7.43
CA VAL A 224 -0.48 -9.14 -6.34
C VAL A 224 -1.27 -9.88 -5.28
N THR A 225 -2.43 -9.36 -4.85
CA THR A 225 -3.25 -10.03 -3.82
C THR A 225 -3.81 -11.38 -4.30
N PRO A 226 -4.39 -11.51 -5.51
CA PRO A 226 -4.72 -12.80 -6.07
C PRO A 226 -3.55 -13.78 -6.14
N ILE A 227 -2.36 -13.30 -6.54
CA ILE A 227 -1.15 -14.14 -6.59
C ILE A 227 -0.75 -14.60 -5.18
N GLY A 228 -0.69 -13.69 -4.20
CA GLY A 228 -0.41 -14.02 -2.81
C GLY A 228 -1.43 -14.99 -2.23
N GLY A 229 -2.72 -14.76 -2.49
CA GLY A 229 -3.80 -15.64 -2.04
C GLY A 229 -3.79 -17.00 -2.71
N ALA A 230 -3.46 -17.09 -3.99
CA ALA A 230 -3.27 -18.37 -4.67
C ALA A 230 -2.12 -19.17 -4.07
N LEU A 231 -1.00 -18.51 -3.74
CA LEU A 231 0.12 -19.13 -3.02
C LEU A 231 -0.28 -19.58 -1.62
N GLY A 232 -1.08 -18.78 -0.91
CA GLY A 232 -1.62 -19.14 0.42
C GLY A 232 -2.55 -20.35 0.37
N ILE A 233 -3.45 -20.43 -0.61
CA ILE A 233 -4.34 -21.59 -0.84
C ILE A 233 -3.51 -22.84 -1.16
N LEU A 234 -2.51 -22.71 -2.03
CA LEU A 234 -1.62 -23.82 -2.38
C LEU A 234 -0.85 -24.34 -1.16
N LEU A 235 -0.43 -23.44 -0.27
CA LEU A 235 0.24 -23.83 0.98
C LEU A 235 -0.73 -24.43 1.99
N GLU A 236 -1.97 -23.94 2.06
CA GLU A 236 -3.00 -24.49 2.95
C GLU A 236 -3.38 -25.93 2.58
N ASP A 237 -3.40 -26.26 1.29
CA ASP A 237 -3.65 -27.62 0.79
C ASP A 237 -2.53 -28.60 1.19
N SER A 238 -1.30 -28.10 1.40
CA SER A 238 -0.27 -28.89 2.08
C SER A 238 -0.67 -29.02 3.54
N ALA A 239 -0.74 -30.25 4.09
CA ALA A 239 -1.38 -30.61 5.37
C ALA A 239 -0.85 -29.90 6.64
N MET A 240 -0.89 -28.58 6.68
CA MET A 240 -0.52 -27.72 7.78
C MET A 240 -1.57 -27.86 8.88
N ASN A 241 -1.12 -28.03 10.12
CA ASN A 241 -2.02 -28.02 11.27
C ASN A 241 -2.62 -26.62 11.47
N SER A 242 -3.79 -26.55 12.12
CA SER A 242 -4.47 -25.28 12.40
C SER A 242 -3.58 -24.30 13.17
N GLN A 243 -2.73 -24.80 14.08
CA GLN A 243 -1.78 -23.98 14.85
C GLN A 243 -0.75 -23.26 13.96
N ALA A 244 -0.19 -23.94 12.95
CA ALA A 244 0.78 -23.35 12.04
C ALA A 244 0.11 -22.32 11.12
N LYS A 245 -1.14 -22.56 10.70
CA LYS A 245 -1.90 -21.60 9.88
C LYS A 245 -2.17 -20.31 10.63
N ASP A 246 -2.58 -20.39 11.90
CA ASP A 246 -2.78 -19.22 12.76
C ASP A 246 -1.46 -18.49 13.03
N ALA A 247 -0.37 -19.24 13.24
CA ALA A 247 0.97 -18.67 13.42
C ALA A 247 1.42 -17.88 12.18
N VAL A 248 1.27 -18.49 10.99
CA VAL A 248 1.63 -17.87 9.72
C VAL A 248 0.77 -16.64 9.45
N THR A 249 -0.54 -16.74 9.67
CA THR A 249 -1.47 -15.60 9.54
C THR A 249 -1.06 -14.46 10.46
N CYS A 250 -0.79 -14.74 11.74
CA CYS A 250 -0.38 -13.75 12.72
C CYS A 250 0.92 -13.03 12.30
N VAL A 251 1.92 -13.80 11.84
CA VAL A 251 3.19 -13.24 11.36
C VAL A 251 2.96 -12.37 10.13
N LEU A 252 2.22 -12.84 9.14
CA LEU A 252 1.99 -12.12 7.89
C LEU A 252 1.16 -10.85 8.08
N LEU A 253 0.09 -10.88 8.88
CA LEU A 253 -0.72 -9.70 9.18
C LEU A 253 0.07 -8.67 9.99
N SER A 254 0.88 -9.12 10.95
CA SER A 254 1.73 -8.21 11.72
C SER A 254 2.81 -7.56 10.85
N LEU A 255 3.45 -8.33 9.97
CA LEU A 255 4.40 -7.78 8.99
C LEU A 255 3.71 -6.81 8.02
N ALA A 256 2.52 -7.17 7.51
CA ALA A 256 1.72 -6.32 6.63
C ALA A 256 1.32 -5.00 7.30
N LEU A 257 0.96 -5.02 8.59
CA LEU A 257 0.71 -3.82 9.38
C LEU A 257 1.96 -2.92 9.42
N GLY A 258 3.13 -3.51 9.66
CA GLY A 258 4.40 -2.79 9.66
C GLY A 258 4.73 -2.12 8.33
N THR A 259 4.55 -2.85 7.24
CA THR A 259 4.78 -2.34 5.88
C THR A 259 3.79 -1.23 5.54
N PHE A 260 2.52 -1.36 5.94
CA PHE A 260 1.49 -0.36 5.70
C PHE A 260 1.71 0.94 6.49
N ILE A 261 2.16 0.82 7.75
CA ILE A 261 2.57 1.98 8.55
C ILE A 261 3.72 2.72 7.87
N TYR A 262 4.72 2.01 7.35
CA TYR A 262 5.81 2.64 6.61
C TYR A 262 5.29 3.43 5.40
N ILE A 263 4.49 2.80 4.55
CA ILE A 263 3.89 3.42 3.36
C ILE A 263 3.10 4.67 3.75
N THR A 264 2.31 4.60 4.82
CA THR A 264 1.49 5.70 5.32
C THR A 264 2.33 6.93 5.72
N PHE A 265 3.38 6.72 6.52
CA PHE A 265 4.18 7.82 7.05
C PHE A 265 5.27 8.35 6.11
N PHE A 266 5.82 7.50 5.24
CA PHE A 266 7.00 7.86 4.46
C PHE A 266 6.74 8.03 2.96
N GLU A 267 5.68 7.41 2.43
CA GLU A 267 5.39 7.47 0.98
C GLU A 267 4.11 8.25 0.65
N VAL A 268 3.13 8.26 1.57
CA VAL A 268 1.86 8.98 1.39
C VAL A 268 1.91 10.40 1.95
N SER A 269 2.74 10.66 2.98
CA SER A 269 2.88 11.95 3.67
C SER A 269 3.81 12.94 2.97
#